data_AF-A0A1Z8S8J0-F1
#
_entry.id   AF-A0A1Z8S8J0-F1
#
_cell.length_a   1.000
_cell.length_b   1.000
_cell.length_c   1.000
_cell.angle_alpha   90.00
_cell.angle_beta   90.00
_cell.angle_gamma   90.00
#
_symmetry.space_group_name_H-M   'P 1'
#
loop_
_entity.id
_entity.type
_entity.pdbx_description
1 polymer ?
#
loop_
_entity_poly.entity_id
_entity_poly.type
_entity_poly.pdbx_seq_one_letter_code
_entity_poly.pdbx_strand_id
1 'polypeptide(L)'
;MTRRLSFLLSTCLTAWIAQNAQGQIVWTEPAFPTQDDVVTLYCDVSQGNAALIDEEPPRPPCPFVYAHTGVVTSESTSPSDWQYVHNPWPNGNDNEHALRHHDL
;
A
#
# COMPACT_ATOMS: atom_id res chain seq x y z
N MET A 1 15.13 13.80 -44.37
CA MET A 1 15.65 12.67 -43.56
C MET A 1 15.76 13.00 -42.07
N THR A 2 16.15 14.21 -41.67
CA THR A 2 16.34 14.64 -40.26
C THR A 2 15.10 14.50 -39.37
N ARG A 3 13.89 14.87 -39.84
CA ARG A 3 12.66 14.81 -39.03
C ARG A 3 12.29 13.39 -38.58
N ARG A 4 12.50 12.37 -39.42
CA ARG A 4 12.21 10.97 -39.09
C ARG A 4 13.20 10.41 -38.07
N LEU A 5 14.47 10.81 -38.16
CA LEU A 5 15.50 10.43 -37.20
C LEU A 5 15.28 11.08 -35.83
N SER A 6 14.84 12.35 -35.79
CA SER A 6 14.50 13.04 -34.54
C SER A 6 13.30 12.41 -33.82
N PHE A 7 12.27 11.96 -34.55
CA PHE A 7 11.15 11.23 -33.94
C PHE A 7 11.60 9.89 -33.34
N LEU A 8 12.43 9.13 -34.06
CA LEU A 8 12.94 7.83 -33.59
C LEU A 8 13.85 7.97 -32.36
N LEU A 9 14.71 9.01 -32.31
CA LEU A 9 15.54 9.30 -31.15
C LEU A 9 14.69 9.67 -29.93
N SER A 10 13.67 10.52 -30.12
CA SER A 10 12.77 10.94 -29.04
C SER A 10 12.00 9.75 -28.45
N THR A 11 11.48 8.85 -29.31
CA THR A 11 10.80 7.63 -28.85
C THR A 11 11.72 6.63 -28.17
N CYS A 12 12.99 6.53 -28.58
CA CYS A 12 13.96 5.67 -27.88
C CYS A 12 14.30 6.23 -26.50
N LEU A 13 14.45 7.55 -26.39
CA LEU A 13 14.78 8.21 -25.13
C LEU A 13 13.65 8.07 -24.10
N THR A 14 12.38 8.21 -24.52
CA THR A 14 11.24 8.01 -23.61
C THR A 14 11.07 6.55 -23.18
N ALA A 15 11.30 5.59 -24.09
CA ALA A 15 11.27 4.16 -23.75
C ALA A 15 12.36 3.77 -22.74
N TRP A 16 13.54 4.40 -22.80
CA TRP A 16 14.63 4.14 -21.87
C TRP A 16 14.36 4.71 -20.46
N ILE A 17 13.74 5.90 -20.38
CA ILE A 17 13.38 6.52 -19.10
C ILE A 17 12.28 5.72 -18.39
N ALA A 18 11.30 5.18 -19.13
CA ALA A 18 10.18 4.42 -18.55
C ALA A 18 10.61 3.13 -17.81
N GLN A 19 11.74 2.53 -18.19
CA GLN A 19 12.23 1.30 -17.56
C GLN A 19 12.81 1.50 -16.16
N ASN A 20 13.13 2.73 -15.77
CA ASN A 20 13.79 3.04 -14.49
C ASN A 20 12.83 3.61 -13.43
N ALA A 21 11.53 3.73 -13.73
CA ALA A 21 10.55 4.20 -12.77
C ALA A 21 10.14 3.06 -11.82
N GLN A 22 10.73 3.03 -10.62
CA GLN A 22 10.24 2.20 -9.51
C GLN A 22 9.39 3.08 -8.58
N GLY A 23 8.08 2.80 -8.53
CA GLY A 23 7.14 3.50 -7.63
C GLY A 23 6.65 2.65 -6.47
N GLN A 24 7.11 1.39 -6.36
CA GLN A 24 6.74 0.49 -5.28
C GLN A 24 7.52 0.85 -4.03
N ILE A 25 6.84 1.36 -3.00
CA ILE A 25 7.46 1.74 -1.72
C ILE A 25 7.08 0.81 -0.56
N VAL A 26 6.17 -0.13 -0.81
CA VAL A 26 5.71 -1.15 0.14
C VAL A 26 5.99 -2.54 -0.39
N TRP A 27 6.30 -3.50 0.47
CA TRP A 27 6.48 -4.90 0.09
C TRP A 27 6.18 -5.83 1.25
N THR A 28 5.97 -7.11 0.97
CA THR A 28 5.72 -8.12 1.98
C THR A 28 6.82 -9.19 2.01
N GLU A 29 7.03 -9.79 3.17
CA GLU A 29 7.79 -11.02 3.33
C GLU A 29 6.87 -12.10 3.93
N PRO A 30 6.67 -13.26 3.26
CA PRO A 30 7.18 -13.59 1.93
C PRO A 30 6.54 -12.73 0.82
N ALA A 31 7.25 -12.61 -0.31
CA ALA A 31 6.75 -11.85 -1.47
C ALA A 31 5.50 -12.49 -2.12
N PHE A 32 5.32 -13.80 -1.93
CA PHE A 32 4.18 -14.58 -2.41
C PHE A 32 3.61 -15.40 -1.24
N PRO A 33 2.84 -14.76 -0.35
CA PRO A 33 2.32 -15.42 0.84
C PRO A 33 1.26 -16.46 0.49
N THR A 34 1.27 -17.54 1.25
CA THR A 34 0.23 -18.56 1.30
C THR A 34 -0.67 -18.34 2.51
N GLN A 35 -1.76 -19.11 2.61
CA GLN A 35 -2.72 -19.00 3.70
C GLN A 35 -2.10 -19.28 5.09
N ASP A 36 -1.06 -20.11 5.15
CA ASP A 36 -0.44 -20.54 6.40
C ASP A 36 0.77 -19.67 6.80
N ASP A 37 1.15 -18.69 5.96
CA ASP A 37 2.31 -17.85 6.19
C ASP A 37 2.02 -16.68 7.13
N VAL A 38 3.02 -16.34 7.94
CA VAL A 38 3.06 -15.05 8.64
C VAL A 38 3.60 -14.01 7.68
N VAL A 39 2.78 -13.01 7.36
CA VAL A 39 3.14 -11.93 6.42
C VAL A 39 3.61 -10.70 7.18
N THR A 40 4.82 -10.24 6.87
CA THR A 40 5.32 -8.94 7.35
C THR A 40 5.23 -7.90 6.23
N LEU A 41 4.52 -6.80 6.46
CA LEU A 41 4.44 -5.66 5.54
C LEU A 41 5.49 -4.62 5.92
N TYR A 42 6.30 -4.22 4.94
CA TYR A 42 7.28 -3.15 5.05
C TYR A 42 6.87 -1.96 4.19
N CYS A 43 7.22 -0.75 4.65
CA CYS A 43 7.03 0.50 3.93
C CYS A 43 8.29 1.35 4.09
N ASP A 44 8.89 1.80 2.98
CA ASP A 44 9.96 2.79 3.01
C ASP A 44 9.38 4.20 3.09
N VAL A 45 9.34 4.73 4.31
CA VAL A 45 8.82 6.08 4.60
C VAL A 45 9.68 7.20 4.03
N SER A 46 10.90 6.91 3.56
CA SER A 46 11.73 7.91 2.87
C SER A 46 11.25 8.22 1.44
N GLN A 47 10.41 7.35 0.89
CA GLN A 47 9.85 7.46 -0.45
C GLN A 47 8.42 8.03 -0.42
N GLY A 48 7.81 8.21 -1.60
CA GLY A 48 6.46 8.76 -1.71
C GLY A 48 6.40 10.24 -1.35
N ASN A 49 5.51 10.62 -0.42
CA ASN A 49 5.38 12.00 0.05
C ASN A 49 6.26 12.31 1.28
N ALA A 50 7.00 11.32 1.79
CA ALA A 50 7.90 11.45 2.95
C ALA A 50 7.24 12.01 4.24
N ALA A 51 5.91 11.95 4.35
CA ALA A 51 5.16 12.60 5.43
C ALA A 51 5.38 11.96 6.81
N LEU A 52 6.05 10.81 6.89
CA LEU A 52 6.25 10.06 8.13
C LEU A 52 7.71 10.07 8.63
N ILE A 53 8.65 10.76 7.94
CA ILE A 53 10.10 10.69 8.27
C ILE A 53 10.43 11.31 9.64
N ASP A 54 9.79 12.43 9.99
CA ASP A 54 10.13 13.23 11.18
C ASP A 54 8.97 13.31 12.19
N GLU A 55 7.98 12.46 12.02
CA GLU A 55 6.81 12.44 12.88
C GLU A 55 7.06 11.55 14.10
N GLU A 56 6.71 12.06 15.28
CA GLU A 56 6.87 11.33 16.53
C GLU A 56 5.65 10.41 16.78
N PRO A 57 5.87 9.14 17.22
CA PRO A 57 4.78 8.27 17.62
C PRO A 57 3.94 8.92 18.74
N PRO A 58 2.60 8.82 18.70
CA PRO A 58 1.76 9.30 19.79
C PRO A 58 2.07 8.51 21.06
N ARG A 59 1.70 9.07 22.21
CA ARG A 59 1.96 8.46 23.52
C ARG A 59 1.50 6.99 23.54
N PRO A 60 2.34 6.04 23.97
CA PRO A 60 1.93 4.65 24.14
C PRO A 60 0.66 4.56 24.99
N PRO A 61 -0.34 3.74 24.61
CA PRO A 61 -0.28 2.66 23.62
C PRO A 61 -0.70 3.03 22.18
N CYS A 62 -0.85 4.31 21.84
CA CYS A 62 -1.40 4.70 20.53
C CYS A 62 -0.46 4.36 19.36
N PRO A 63 -0.91 3.65 18.31
CA PRO A 63 -0.09 3.38 17.14
C PRO A 63 0.00 4.63 16.27
N PHE A 64 1.18 4.83 15.69
CA PHE A 64 1.49 5.94 14.79
C PHE A 64 0.92 5.72 13.37
N VAL A 65 0.71 4.46 13.00
CA VAL A 65 0.22 4.03 11.68
C VAL A 65 -0.92 3.03 11.87
N TYR A 66 -2.00 3.19 11.12
CA TYR A 66 -3.15 2.28 11.11
C TYR A 66 -3.18 1.53 9.78
N ALA A 67 -3.32 0.21 9.84
CA ALA A 67 -3.48 -0.66 8.68
C ALA A 67 -4.86 -1.30 8.70
N HIS A 68 -5.56 -1.21 7.57
CA HIS A 68 -6.81 -1.94 7.32
C HIS A 68 -6.43 -3.17 6.50
N THR A 69 -6.74 -4.37 6.98
CA THR A 69 -6.32 -5.62 6.33
C THR A 69 -7.52 -6.52 6.04
N GLY A 70 -7.41 -7.32 5.00
CA GLY A 70 -8.40 -8.30 4.59
C GLY A 70 -7.86 -9.12 3.42
N VAL A 71 -8.66 -10.05 2.91
CA VAL A 71 -8.29 -10.88 1.76
C VAL A 71 -9.44 -10.95 0.75
N VAL A 72 -9.11 -10.95 -0.54
CA VAL A 72 -10.06 -11.30 -1.62
C VAL A 72 -9.94 -12.80 -1.87
N THR A 73 -11.07 -13.50 -1.91
CA THR A 73 -11.12 -14.97 -1.98
C THR A 73 -12.00 -15.45 -3.14
N SER A 74 -12.14 -16.77 -3.30
CA SER A 74 -13.10 -17.35 -4.26
C SER A 74 -14.56 -17.00 -3.95
N GLU A 75 -14.87 -16.72 -2.68
CA GLU A 75 -16.21 -16.32 -2.24
C GLU A 75 -16.49 -14.83 -2.49
N SER A 76 -15.47 -14.05 -2.84
CA SER A 76 -15.62 -12.64 -3.17
C SER A 76 -16.33 -12.45 -4.51
N THR A 77 -17.35 -11.60 -4.50
CA THR A 77 -18.17 -11.29 -5.68
C THR A 77 -17.57 -10.21 -6.59
N SER A 78 -16.56 -9.48 -6.10
CA SER A 78 -15.86 -8.44 -6.84
C SER A 78 -14.44 -8.21 -6.31
N PRO A 79 -13.55 -7.53 -7.06
CA PRO A 79 -12.22 -7.14 -6.58
C PRO A 79 -12.21 -6.19 -5.36
N SER A 80 -13.36 -5.60 -5.03
CA SER A 80 -13.55 -4.73 -3.86
C SER A 80 -14.28 -5.43 -2.71
N ASP A 81 -14.65 -6.71 -2.87
CA ASP A 81 -15.37 -7.49 -1.87
C ASP A 81 -14.39 -8.19 -0.94
N TRP A 82 -13.78 -7.39 -0.05
CA TRP A 82 -12.80 -7.84 0.94
C TRP A 82 -13.46 -8.67 2.03
N GLN A 83 -12.95 -9.87 2.26
CA GLN A 83 -13.37 -10.81 3.29
C GLN A 83 -12.37 -10.82 4.45
N TYR A 84 -12.80 -11.34 5.61
CA TYR A 84 -11.97 -11.45 6.83
C TYR A 84 -11.28 -10.12 7.21
N VAL A 85 -12.03 -9.02 7.11
CA VAL A 85 -11.52 -7.66 7.32
C VAL A 85 -11.22 -7.43 8.81
N HIS A 86 -9.97 -7.09 9.10
CA HIS A 86 -9.53 -6.62 10.42
C HIS A 86 -9.31 -5.12 10.37
N ASN A 87 -9.78 -4.42 11.41
CA ASN A 87 -9.81 -2.97 11.47
C ASN A 87 -10.54 -2.42 10.23
N PRO A 88 -11.88 -2.51 10.12
CA PRO A 88 -12.60 -1.97 8.97
C PRO A 88 -12.42 -0.45 8.87
N TRP A 89 -12.57 0.09 7.66
CA TRP A 89 -12.65 1.55 7.49
C TRP A 89 -13.83 2.09 8.28
N PRO A 90 -13.70 3.26 8.94
CA PRO A 90 -14.85 3.91 9.55
C PRO A 90 -15.87 4.19 8.45
N ASN A 91 -17.03 3.54 8.51
CA ASN A 91 -18.16 3.99 7.71
C ASN A 91 -18.88 5.09 8.53
N GLY A 92 -19.50 6.07 7.87
CA GLY A 92 -20.13 7.22 8.54
C GLY A 92 -21.34 6.87 9.43
N ASN A 93 -21.60 5.59 9.64
CA ASN A 93 -22.74 4.98 10.29
C ASN A 93 -22.32 4.02 11.42
N ASP A 94 -21.03 3.75 11.58
CA ASP A 94 -20.47 2.87 12.61
C ASP A 94 -20.08 3.69 13.83
N ASN A 95 -21.07 3.96 14.64
CA ASN A 95 -20.85 4.40 16.00
C ASN A 95 -20.20 3.24 16.79
N GLU A 96 -19.25 3.57 17.65
CA GLU A 96 -18.94 2.91 18.92
C GLU A 96 -18.24 1.53 19.01
N HIS A 97 -18.09 0.72 17.95
CA HIS A 97 -17.35 -0.57 18.06
C HIS A 97 -15.88 -0.58 17.60
N ALA A 98 -15.48 0.29 16.66
CA ALA A 98 -14.09 0.34 16.17
C ALA A 98 -13.10 0.99 17.16
N LEU A 99 -13.60 1.75 18.14
CA LEU A 99 -12.79 2.48 19.12
C LEU A 99 -12.58 1.74 20.45
N ARG A 100 -13.30 0.63 20.72
CA ARG A 100 -13.27 -0.07 22.02
C ARG A 100 -12.23 -1.19 22.14
N HIS A 101 -11.53 -1.54 21.06
CA HIS A 101 -10.47 -2.57 21.10
C HIS A 101 -9.09 -2.00 21.50
N HIS A 102 -9.03 -0.71 21.84
CA HIS A 102 -7.78 -0.01 22.19
C HIS A 102 -7.58 0.19 23.70
N ASP A 103 -8.48 -0.35 24.53
CA ASP A 103 -8.51 -0.18 25.99
C ASP A 103 -8.16 -1.48 26.78
N LEU A 104 -7.41 -2.42 26.19
CA LEU A 104 -6.84 -3.56 26.92
C LEU A 104 -5.34 -3.70 26.67
#